data_AF-A0A849F545-F1
#
_entry.id   AF-A0A849F545-F1
#
_cell.length_a   1.000
_cell.length_b   1.000
_cell.length_c   1.000
_cell.angle_alpha   90.00
_cell.angle_beta   90.00
_cell.angle_gamma   90.00
#
_symmetry.space_group_name_H-M   'P 1'
#
loop_
_entity.id
_entity.type
_entity.pdbx_description
1 polymer ?
#
loop_
_entity_poly.entity_id
_entity_poly.type
_entity_poly.pdbx_seq_one_letter_code
_entity_poly.pdbx_strand_id
1 'polypeptide(L)' 'RKSFGHSGFTGTYTWADPDEELVYVFLSNRTYPSATNTLLVKSGLRTRIQQAIYDAILN' A
#
# COMPACT_ATOMS: atom_id res chain seq x y z
N ARG A 1 10.26 12.17 -10.09
CA ARG A 1 8.87 12.16 -9.56
C ARG A 1 7.94 11.70 -10.68
N LYS A 2 7.86 10.38 -10.91
CA LYS A 2 6.89 9.80 -11.85
C LYS A 2 5.91 8.84 -11.19
N SER A 3 6.16 8.42 -9.95
CA SER A 3 5.26 7.53 -9.22
C SER A 3 4.01 8.24 -8.72
N PHE A 4 2.87 7.55 -8.79
CA PHE A 4 1.55 8.07 -8.44
C PHE A 4 0.65 6.97 -7.91
N GLY A 5 -0.37 7.36 -7.14
CA GLY A 5 -1.33 6.40 -6.61
C GLY A 5 -2.28 7.01 -5.59
N HIS A 6 -3.10 6.15 -4.99
CA HIS A 6 -4.12 6.56 -4.03
C HIS A 6 -4.35 5.48 -2.96
N SER A 7 -4.79 5.93 -1.79
CA SER A 7 -5.24 5.05 -0.72
C SER A 7 -6.75 5.21 -0.50
N GLY A 8 -7.51 4.12 -0.49
CA GLY A 8 -8.95 4.16 -0.26
C GLY A 8 -9.33 4.11 1.21
N PHE A 9 -10.55 4.57 1.51
CA PHE A 9 -11.12 4.62 2.86
C PHE A 9 -11.08 3.26 3.58
N THR A 10 -11.42 2.19 2.86
CA THR A 10 -11.40 0.80 3.33
C THR A 10 -9.99 0.24 3.53
N GLY A 11 -8.93 1.03 3.33
CA GLY A 11 -7.54 0.62 3.49
C GLY A 11 -6.91 0.07 2.22
N THR A 12 -7.59 0.10 1.08
CA THR A 12 -6.98 -0.20 -0.21
C THR A 12 -5.84 0.76 -0.51
N TYR A 13 -4.89 0.32 -1.33
CA TYR A 13 -3.76 1.13 -1.76
C TYR A 13 -3.32 0.68 -3.14
N THR A 14 -3.30 1.62 -4.07
CA THR A 14 -2.87 1.37 -5.45
C THR A 14 -1.77 2.36 -5.79
N TRP A 15 -0.66 1.85 -6.32
CA TRP A 15 0.51 2.65 -6.64
C TRP A 15 1.14 2.17 -7.95
N ALA A 16 1.53 3.11 -8.80
CA ALA A 16 2.27 2.85 -10.02
C ALA A 16 3.59 3.63 -9.95
N ASP A 17 4.68 2.95 -10.28
CA ASP A 17 6.00 3.54 -10.45
C ASP A 17 6.53 3.21 -11.85
N PRO A 18 6.40 4.14 -12.82
CA PRO A 18 6.85 3.90 -14.19
C PRO A 18 8.37 3.73 -14.32
N ASP A 19 9.15 4.29 -13.40
CA ASP A 19 10.62 4.20 -13.47
C ASP A 19 11.10 2.79 -13.08
N GLU A 20 10.35 2.09 -12.21
CA GLU A 20 10.62 0.70 -11.80
C GLU A 20 9.71 -0.33 -12.48
N GLU A 21 8.95 0.08 -13.51
CA GLU A 21 7.95 -0.76 -14.20
C GLU A 21 6.98 -1.50 -13.25
N LEU A 22 6.64 -0.86 -12.12
CA LEU A 22 5.89 -1.46 -11.02
C LEU A 22 4.44 -0.99 -10.98
N VAL A 23 3.51 -1.94 -10.84
CA VAL A 23 2.13 -1.69 -10.40
C VAL A 23 1.83 -2.51 -9.15
N TYR A 24 1.54 -1.83 -8.05
CA TYR A 24 1.21 -2.44 -6.76
C TYR A 24 -0.25 -2.18 -6.38
N VAL A 25 -1.01 -3.25 -6.17
CA VAL A 25 -2.41 -3.22 -5.73
C VAL A 25 -2.55 -3.99 -4.43
N PHE A 26 -2.92 -3.28 -3.37
CA PHE A 26 -3.22 -3.84 -2.05
C PHE A 26 -4.69 -3.67 -1.73
N LEU A 27 -5.36 -4.78 -1.45
CA LEU A 27 -6.77 -4.82 -1.10
C LEU A 27 -6.93 -5.21 0.36
N SER A 28 -7.72 -4.43 1.10
CA SER A 28 -8.06 -4.72 2.48
C SER A 28 -9.41 -4.14 2.85
N ASN A 29 -9.93 -4.57 4.01
CA ASN A 29 -11.12 -4.01 4.64
C ASN A 29 -10.80 -3.55 6.07
N ARG A 30 -10.08 -2.44 6.17
CA ARG A 30 -9.75 -1.74 7.42
C ARG A 30 -11.00 -1.37 8.22
N THR A 31 -12.15 -1.22 7.57
CA THR A 31 -13.42 -0.85 8.21
C THR A 31 -14.19 -2.02 8.81
N TYR A 32 -13.69 -3.25 8.69
CA TYR A 32 -14.28 -4.41 9.35
C TYR A 32 -13.58 -4.71 10.70
N PRO A 33 -14.32 -5.07 11.76
CA PRO A 33 -15.78 -5.06 11.88
C PRO A 33 -16.37 -3.67 12.14
N SER A 34 -15.53 -2.64 12.33
CA SER A 34 -15.95 -1.25 12.54
C SER A 34 -15.02 -0.28 11.82
N ALA A 35 -15.55 0.85 11.34
CA ALA A 35 -14.76 1.92 10.72
C ALA A 35 -13.71 2.54 11.66
N THR A 36 -13.86 2.35 12.97
CA THR A 36 -12.87 2.77 13.99
C THR A 36 -11.69 1.81 14.12
N ASN A 37 -11.71 0.66 13.44
CA ASN A 37 -10.56 -0.26 13.42
C ASN A 37 -9.36 0.45 12.77
N THR A 38 -8.29 0.61 13.54
CA THR A 38 -7.06 1.30 13.13
C THR A 38 -5.87 0.35 12.99
N LEU A 39 -6.07 -0.97 13.07
CA LEU A 39 -5.01 -1.97 13.06
C LEU A 39 -4.11 -1.84 11.83
N LEU A 40 -4.69 -1.72 10.63
CA LEU A 40 -3.93 -1.58 9.39
C LEU A 40 -3.02 -0.34 9.43
N VAL A 41 -3.54 0.79 9.93
CA VAL A 41 -2.79 2.06 10.01
C VAL A 41 -1.67 1.94 11.05
N LYS A 42 -2.01 1.50 12.27
CA LYS A 42 -1.05 1.33 13.37
C LYS A 42 0.06 0.35 13.03
N SER A 43 -0.28 -0.70 12.29
CA SER A 43 0.69 -1.70 11.87
C SER A 43 1.66 -1.15 10.83
N GLY A 44 1.36 -0.09 10.08
CA GLY A 44 2.23 0.36 8.98
C GLY A 44 2.44 -0.69 7.87
N LEU A 45 1.55 -1.69 7.77
CA LEU A 45 1.72 -2.84 6.88
C LEU A 45 1.95 -2.44 5.41
N ARG A 46 1.21 -1.44 4.92
CA ARG A 46 1.35 -0.96 3.53
C ARG A 46 2.74 -0.45 3.22
N THR A 47 3.34 0.30 4.15
CA THR A 47 4.71 0.83 4.02
C THR A 47 5.74 -0.30 4.03
N ARG A 48 5.58 -1.29 4.93
CA ARG A 48 6.49 -2.44 4.97
C ARG A 48 6.43 -3.27 3.69
N ILE A 49 5.24 -3.50 3.13
CA ILE A 49 5.09 -4.21 1.86
C ILE A 49 5.76 -3.41 0.74
N GLN A 50 5.51 -2.09 0.67
CA GLN A 50 6.14 -1.23 -0.33
C GLN A 50 7.67 -1.30 -0.24
N GLN A 51 8.23 -1.23 0.97
CA GLN A 51 9.67 -1.36 1.19
C GLN A 51 10.19 -2.72 0.71
N ALA A 52 9.53 -3.81 1.10
CA ALA A 52 9.92 -5.15 0.68
C ALA A 52 9.88 -5.35 -0.85
N ILE A 53 8.93 -4.71 -1.54
CA ILE A 53 8.87 -4.71 -3.01
C ILE A 53 10.09 -3.98 -3.59
N TYR A 54 10.40 -2.76 -3.13
CA TYR A 54 11.57 -2.01 -3.62
C TYR A 54 12.88 -2.72 -3.29
N ASP A 55 13.02 -3.28 -2.09
CA ASP A 55 14.18 -4.08 -1.73
C ASP A 55 14.35 -5.26 -2.70
N ALA A 56 13.26 -5.94 -3.10
CA ALA A 56 13.32 -7.04 -4.05
C ALA A 56 13.67 -6.62 -5.49
N ILE A 57 13.38 -5.37 -5.88
CA ILE A 57 13.72 -4.84 -7.21
C ILE A 57 15.18 -4.40 -7.29
N LEU A 58 15.71 -3.83 -6.20
CA LEU A 58 17.05 -3.24 -6.15
C LEU A 58 18.18 -4.24 -5.80
N ASN A 59 17.82 -5.47 -5.45
CA ASN A 59 18.76 -6.58 -5.22
C ASN A 59 19.03 -7.36 -6.51
#